data_AF-A0A842XHY7-F1
#
_entry.id   AF-A0A842XHY7-F1
#
_cell.length_a   1.000
_cell.length_b   1.000
_cell.length_c   1.000
_cell.angle_alpha   90.00
_cell.angle_beta   90.00
_cell.angle_gamma   90.00
#
_symmetry.space_group_name_H-M   'P 1'
#
loop_
_entity.id
_entity.type
_entity.pdbx_description
1 polymer ?
#
loop_
_entity_poly.entity_id
_entity_poly.type
_entity_poly.pdbx_seq_one_letter_code
_entity_poly.pdbx_strand_id
1 'polypeptide(L)'
;MSKQMESVSELDLTPPGEVFPSPRDWRDQFIYFLLVDRFDNNQDNIPPYDPHSAPRGRDFEQSKSFQGGNLKGVTRRLDYIRNLGCTAIWLSPIFKNRQEKNDTYHGYGIQNFLEVDKRFGTLENLQELVKQAHARGMYLILDIILNHTGDNWAYPGDYPYYYWHDAPGPFDFGFWREVDPTRGFQSDDAAWPKELQDRECYKRRGQIWNWNDPDQAINGDFQSLKELDITKPNVLDTLIKVYKYWITITDIDGFRVDTVKHMESSATALFCNAVREYAKRIGKHNFFIFGEVVGDDLTLQRY
;
A
#
# COMPACT_ATOMS: atom_id res chain seq x y z
N MET A 1 -21.62 -13.25 9.03
CA MET A 1 -20.31 -12.56 9.14
C MET A 1 -19.35 -13.33 8.27
N SER A 2 -18.75 -12.67 7.27
CA SER A 2 -17.66 -13.27 6.49
C SER A 2 -16.51 -13.58 7.44
N LYS A 3 -15.92 -14.76 7.36
CA LYS A 3 -14.70 -15.09 8.11
C LYS A 3 -13.58 -14.17 7.62
N GLN A 4 -12.90 -13.50 8.53
CA GLN A 4 -11.72 -12.70 8.22
C GLN A 4 -10.60 -13.62 7.72
N MET A 5 -9.95 -13.26 6.61
CA MET A 5 -8.83 -14.04 6.07
C MET A 5 -7.59 -13.74 6.90
N GLU A 6 -6.90 -14.80 7.30
CA GLU A 6 -5.75 -14.73 8.20
C GLU A 6 -4.45 -15.15 7.51
N SER A 7 -4.56 -15.85 6.36
CA SER A 7 -3.47 -16.61 5.76
C SER A 7 -3.49 -16.49 4.23
N VAL A 8 -2.32 -16.39 3.59
CA VAL A 8 -2.29 -16.40 2.11
C VAL A 8 -2.72 -17.75 1.52
N SER A 9 -2.74 -18.80 2.34
CA SER A 9 -3.29 -20.11 1.95
C SER A 9 -4.81 -20.10 1.73
N GLU A 10 -5.53 -19.09 2.24
CA GLU A 10 -6.98 -18.94 2.09
C GLU A 10 -7.37 -18.18 0.82
N LEU A 11 -6.40 -17.62 0.09
CA LEU A 11 -6.65 -16.79 -1.08
C LEU A 11 -7.05 -17.64 -2.28
N ASP A 12 -8.20 -17.32 -2.87
CA ASP A 12 -8.60 -17.81 -4.19
C ASP A 12 -8.05 -16.88 -5.26
N LEU A 13 -7.23 -17.44 -6.16
CA LEU A 13 -6.62 -16.74 -7.30
C LEU A 13 -7.37 -17.04 -8.60
N THR A 14 -8.66 -17.37 -8.50
CA THR A 14 -9.57 -17.55 -9.63
C THR A 14 -10.41 -16.28 -9.79
N PRO A 15 -10.32 -15.56 -10.93
CA PRO A 15 -11.16 -14.40 -11.16
C PRO A 15 -12.65 -14.76 -11.09
N PRO A 16 -13.50 -13.90 -10.49
CA PRO A 16 -14.93 -14.16 -10.39
C PRO A 16 -15.67 -14.10 -11.74
N GLY A 17 -15.02 -13.57 -12.78
CA GLY A 17 -15.56 -13.43 -14.12
C GLY A 17 -14.49 -13.01 -15.13
N GLU A 18 -14.92 -12.58 -16.31
CA GLU A 18 -14.04 -11.98 -17.30
C GLU A 18 -13.44 -10.67 -16.76
N VAL A 19 -12.13 -10.53 -16.88
CA VAL A 19 -11.40 -9.34 -16.43
C VAL A 19 -11.49 -8.22 -17.46
N PHE A 20 -11.51 -6.97 -16.99
CA PHE A 20 -11.43 -5.82 -17.88
C PHE A 20 -10.07 -5.81 -18.60
N PRO A 21 -10.06 -5.67 -19.94
CA PRO A 21 -8.82 -5.74 -20.72
C PRO A 21 -7.92 -4.54 -20.43
N SER A 22 -6.61 -4.80 -20.34
CA SER A 22 -5.61 -3.74 -20.22
C SER A 22 -5.67 -2.78 -21.43
N PRO A 23 -5.24 -1.51 -21.29
CA PRO A 23 -5.15 -0.62 -22.44
C PRO A 23 -4.16 -1.16 -23.47
N ARG A 24 -4.34 -0.74 -24.73
CA ARG A 24 -3.39 -1.05 -25.81
C ARG A 24 -2.00 -0.53 -25.47
N ASP A 25 -1.92 0.69 -24.94
CA ASP A 25 -0.70 1.35 -24.50
C ASP A 25 -0.98 2.27 -23.32
N TRP A 26 -0.16 2.18 -22.28
CA TRP A 26 -0.28 3.05 -21.10
C TRP A 26 0.18 4.49 -21.36
N ARG A 27 0.95 4.72 -22.43
CA ARG A 27 1.39 6.06 -22.85
C ARG A 27 0.23 6.93 -23.37
N ASP A 28 -0.88 6.30 -23.74
CA ASP A 28 -2.11 6.99 -24.14
C ASP A 28 -3.01 7.33 -22.95
N GLN A 29 -2.61 6.95 -21.72
CA GLN A 29 -3.43 7.13 -20.51
C GLN A 29 -3.00 8.35 -19.71
N PHE A 30 -3.99 9.08 -19.18
CA PHE A 30 -3.77 10.22 -18.29
C PHE A 30 -4.15 9.83 -16.87
N ILE A 31 -3.13 9.68 -16.01
CA ILE A 31 -3.28 9.20 -14.63
C ILE A 31 -3.60 10.36 -13.68
N TYR A 32 -4.68 10.23 -12.92
CA TYR A 32 -5.02 11.10 -11.80
C TYR A 32 -4.64 10.43 -10.48
N PHE A 33 -3.57 10.91 -9.83
CA PHE A 33 -3.22 10.47 -8.48
C PHE A 33 -4.09 11.19 -7.44
N LEU A 34 -4.58 10.45 -6.45
CA LEU A 34 -5.26 11.01 -5.30
C LEU A 34 -4.88 10.30 -4.00
N LEU A 35 -4.75 11.10 -2.95
CA LEU A 35 -4.71 10.63 -1.57
C LEU A 35 -6.16 10.45 -1.10
N VAL A 36 -6.58 9.21 -0.85
CA VAL A 36 -8.00 8.86 -0.63
C VAL A 36 -8.60 9.71 0.49
N ASP A 37 -7.92 9.84 1.63
CA ASP A 37 -8.35 10.62 2.79
C ASP A 37 -8.62 12.11 2.49
N ARG A 38 -7.95 12.67 1.47
CA ARG A 38 -7.95 14.11 1.16
C ARG A 38 -8.80 14.48 -0.04
N PHE A 39 -9.50 13.53 -0.64
CA PHE A 39 -10.18 13.76 -1.90
C PHE A 39 -11.66 14.10 -1.72
N ASP A 40 -12.49 13.14 -1.31
CA ASP A 40 -13.93 13.35 -1.11
C ASP A 40 -14.44 12.40 -0.02
N ASN A 41 -15.10 12.95 1.00
CA ASN A 41 -15.60 12.21 2.15
C ASN A 41 -17.01 11.61 1.96
N ASN A 42 -17.55 11.67 0.74
CA ASN A 42 -18.88 11.19 0.39
C ASN A 42 -20.03 11.86 1.17
N GLN A 43 -19.83 13.05 1.75
CA GLN A 43 -20.90 13.81 2.38
C GLN A 43 -21.78 14.49 1.34
N ASP A 44 -23.09 14.48 1.55
CA ASP A 44 -24.05 15.22 0.73
C ASP A 44 -23.99 16.72 1.03
N ASN A 45 -24.42 17.55 0.07
CA ASN A 45 -24.52 19.00 0.21
C ASN A 45 -23.21 19.73 0.58
N ILE A 46 -22.06 19.22 0.15
CA ILE A 46 -20.81 19.99 0.22
C ILE A 46 -20.97 21.21 -0.71
N PRO A 47 -20.90 22.44 -0.19
CA PRO A 47 -20.99 23.62 -1.03
C PRO A 47 -19.88 23.60 -2.08
N PRO A 48 -20.11 24.13 -3.30
CA PRO A 48 -19.03 24.31 -4.28
C PRO A 48 -17.83 25.00 -3.65
N TYR A 49 -16.62 24.68 -4.12
CA TYR A 49 -15.42 25.37 -3.68
C TYR A 49 -15.62 26.88 -3.78
N ASP A 50 -15.55 27.56 -2.64
CA ASP A 50 -15.59 29.02 -2.56
C ASP A 50 -14.23 29.50 -2.02
N PRO A 51 -13.44 30.21 -2.84
CA PRO A 51 -12.12 30.71 -2.44
C PRO A 51 -12.19 31.69 -1.27
N HIS A 52 -13.36 32.27 -0.97
CA HIS A 52 -13.55 33.16 0.18
C HIS A 52 -13.80 32.42 1.50
N SER A 53 -14.30 31.19 1.45
CA SER A 53 -14.53 30.32 2.61
C SER A 53 -13.44 29.26 2.80
N ALA A 54 -12.49 29.14 1.87
CA ALA A 54 -11.28 28.37 2.07
C ALA A 54 -10.51 28.91 3.29
N PRO A 55 -10.10 28.04 4.24
CA PRO A 55 -9.27 28.45 5.38
C PRO A 55 -8.05 29.24 4.91
N ARG A 56 -7.90 30.47 5.41
CA ARG A 56 -6.73 31.29 5.11
C ARG A 56 -5.59 30.86 6.04
N GLY A 57 -4.68 30.07 5.49
CA GLY A 57 -3.51 29.55 6.22
C GLY A 57 -3.48 28.02 6.24
N ARG A 58 -2.28 27.46 6.36
CA ARG A 58 -2.09 26.02 6.55
C ARG A 58 -2.12 25.72 8.04
N ASP A 59 -3.18 25.09 8.52
CA ASP A 59 -3.15 24.45 9.83
C ASP A 59 -2.43 23.10 9.71
N PHE A 60 -1.15 23.10 10.09
CA PHE A 60 -0.32 21.91 10.01
C PHE A 60 -0.81 20.79 10.94
N GLU A 61 -1.48 21.11 12.05
CA GLU A 61 -1.96 20.08 12.98
C GLU A 61 -3.17 19.34 12.39
N GLN A 62 -4.08 20.05 11.72
CA GLN A 62 -5.19 19.41 10.98
C GLN A 62 -4.74 18.54 9.82
N SER A 63 -3.51 18.73 9.32
CA SER A 63 -2.94 17.89 8.27
C SER A 63 -2.39 16.55 8.77
N LYS A 64 -2.30 16.36 10.10
CA LYS A 64 -1.74 15.14 10.72
C LYS A 64 -2.79 14.08 11.05
N SER A 65 -4.08 14.40 10.92
CA SER A 65 -5.18 13.48 11.18
C SER A 65 -5.95 13.14 9.90
N PHE A 66 -6.77 12.10 9.98
CA PHE A 66 -7.76 11.77 8.95
C PHE A 66 -8.72 12.94 8.71
N GLN A 67 -9.07 13.16 7.45
CA GLN A 67 -10.07 14.14 6.98
C GLN A 67 -11.34 13.47 6.42
N GLY A 68 -11.34 12.14 6.33
CA GLY A 68 -12.54 11.33 6.11
C GLY A 68 -12.83 11.00 4.64
N GLY A 69 -11.93 11.36 3.73
CA GLY A 69 -12.00 10.93 2.34
C GLY A 69 -12.02 9.40 2.23
N ASN A 70 -12.85 8.88 1.32
CA ASN A 70 -13.14 7.44 1.26
C ASN A 70 -13.47 6.96 -0.16
N LEU A 71 -13.49 5.63 -0.35
CA LEU A 71 -13.68 5.00 -1.66
C LEU A 71 -15.02 5.37 -2.32
N LYS A 72 -16.10 5.53 -1.54
CA LYS A 72 -17.39 5.97 -2.07
C LYS A 72 -17.32 7.40 -2.62
N GLY A 73 -16.59 8.27 -1.93
CA GLY A 73 -16.33 9.63 -2.40
C GLY A 73 -15.55 9.65 -3.71
N VAL A 74 -14.55 8.78 -3.85
CA VAL A 74 -13.84 8.58 -5.13
C VAL A 74 -14.81 8.13 -6.22
N THR A 75 -15.63 7.10 -5.97
CA THR A 75 -16.63 6.59 -6.92
C THR A 75 -17.59 7.69 -7.38
N ARG A 76 -18.07 8.52 -6.44
CA ARG A 76 -18.96 9.66 -6.72
C ARG A 76 -18.33 10.70 -7.64
N ARG A 77 -17.00 10.82 -7.63
CA ARG A 77 -16.24 11.82 -8.40
C ARG A 77 -15.62 11.28 -9.70
N LEU A 78 -15.90 10.04 -10.08
CA LEU A 78 -15.39 9.47 -11.35
C LEU A 78 -15.74 10.32 -12.56
N ASP A 79 -16.96 10.86 -12.64
CA ASP A 79 -17.35 11.74 -13.76
C ASP A 79 -16.59 13.07 -13.75
N TYR A 80 -16.26 13.61 -12.57
CA TYR A 80 -15.38 14.78 -12.46
C TYR A 80 -13.99 14.46 -13.01
N ILE A 81 -13.37 13.37 -12.55
CA ILE A 81 -12.02 12.96 -12.99
C ILE A 81 -11.99 12.70 -14.51
N ARG A 82 -12.99 11.98 -15.03
CA ARG A 82 -13.12 11.73 -16.47
C ARG A 82 -13.26 13.03 -17.27
N ASN A 83 -14.03 13.99 -16.77
CA ASN A 83 -14.25 15.27 -17.47
C ASN A 83 -13.00 16.17 -17.47
N LEU A 84 -12.00 15.91 -16.62
CA LEU A 84 -10.67 16.52 -16.74
C LEU A 84 -9.83 15.92 -17.88
N GLY A 85 -10.31 14.85 -18.52
CA GLY A 85 -9.59 14.10 -19.55
C GLY A 85 -8.75 12.93 -18.99
N CYS A 86 -8.83 12.65 -17.70
CA CYS A 86 -8.11 11.53 -17.09
C CYS A 86 -8.77 10.19 -17.43
N THR A 87 -7.95 9.19 -17.74
CA THR A 87 -8.39 7.84 -18.13
C THR A 87 -7.89 6.76 -17.17
N ALA A 88 -7.13 7.13 -16.14
CA ALA A 88 -6.71 6.22 -15.09
C ALA A 88 -6.68 6.94 -13.74
N ILE A 89 -6.88 6.20 -12.66
CA ILE A 89 -6.83 6.70 -11.28
C ILE A 89 -5.78 5.90 -10.53
N TRP A 90 -4.87 6.59 -9.85
CA TRP A 90 -3.93 5.99 -8.91
C TRP A 90 -4.34 6.41 -7.50
N LEU A 91 -4.74 5.42 -6.70
CA LEU A 91 -5.10 5.61 -5.30
C LEU A 91 -3.86 5.49 -4.42
N SER A 92 -3.70 6.36 -3.42
CA SER A 92 -2.84 6.07 -2.26
C SER A 92 -3.17 4.70 -1.64
N PRO A 93 -2.27 4.10 -0.84
CA PRO A 93 -2.50 2.76 -0.30
C PRO A 93 -3.81 2.66 0.49
N ILE A 94 -4.58 1.61 0.24
CA ILE A 94 -5.89 1.40 0.85
C ILE A 94 -5.93 0.27 1.88
N PHE A 95 -4.79 -0.39 2.11
CA PHE A 95 -4.71 -1.55 3.00
C PHE A 95 -4.84 -1.13 4.46
N LYS A 96 -5.41 -2.01 5.29
CA LYS A 96 -5.67 -1.72 6.70
C LYS A 96 -4.38 -1.37 7.44
N ASN A 97 -4.35 -0.18 8.03
CA ASN A 97 -3.32 0.30 8.94
C ASN A 97 -3.79 0.13 10.40
N ARG A 98 -2.87 0.31 11.36
CA ARG A 98 -3.20 0.33 12.79
C ARG A 98 -4.22 1.44 13.09
N GLN A 99 -5.30 1.09 13.77
CA GLN A 99 -6.49 1.96 13.90
C GLN A 99 -6.38 2.90 15.11
N GLU A 100 -5.61 2.51 16.11
CA GLU A 100 -5.27 3.31 17.29
C GLU A 100 -4.21 4.39 16.99
N LYS A 101 -3.62 4.39 15.79
CA LYS A 101 -2.72 5.42 15.30
C LYS A 101 -3.46 6.42 14.41
N ASN A 102 -3.37 7.70 14.75
CA ASN A 102 -4.09 8.78 14.08
C ASN A 102 -3.37 9.34 12.84
N ASP A 103 -2.08 9.05 12.68
CA ASP A 103 -1.20 9.56 11.63
C ASP A 103 -1.18 8.67 10.38
N THR A 104 -1.91 7.55 10.35
CA THR A 104 -1.88 6.58 9.25
C THR A 104 -2.82 6.92 8.08
N TYR A 105 -3.27 8.17 7.95
CA TYR A 105 -4.20 8.61 6.89
C TYR A 105 -3.62 8.44 5.48
N HIS A 106 -2.30 8.33 5.38
CA HIS A 106 -1.59 8.14 4.12
C HIS A 106 -1.55 6.69 3.64
N GLY A 107 -1.82 5.70 4.50
CA GLY A 107 -1.95 4.29 4.14
C GLY A 107 -0.66 3.46 4.08
N TYR A 108 0.52 4.08 4.06
CA TYR A 108 1.82 3.37 3.96
C TYR A 108 2.18 2.46 5.15
N GLY A 109 1.57 2.61 6.33
CA GLY A 109 1.87 1.82 7.52
C GLY A 109 1.01 0.55 7.65
N ILE A 110 1.07 -0.35 6.65
CA ILE A 110 0.15 -1.50 6.55
C ILE A 110 0.25 -2.42 7.77
N GLN A 111 -0.88 -2.68 8.42
CA GLN A 111 -1.06 -3.69 9.45
C GLN A 111 -1.60 -4.99 8.88
N ASN A 112 -2.61 -4.93 7.99
CA ASN A 112 -3.17 -6.09 7.32
C ASN A 112 -3.22 -5.89 5.80
N PHE A 113 -2.42 -6.70 5.10
CA PHE A 113 -2.29 -6.68 3.64
C PHE A 113 -3.49 -7.31 2.91
N LEU A 114 -4.37 -8.02 3.62
CA LEU A 114 -5.54 -8.72 3.05
C LEU A 114 -6.85 -7.94 3.17
N GLU A 115 -6.84 -6.77 3.80
CA GLU A 115 -8.05 -6.00 4.08
C GLU A 115 -7.93 -4.55 3.63
N VAL A 116 -9.06 -3.98 3.18
CA VAL A 116 -9.21 -2.53 3.02
C VAL A 116 -9.30 -1.89 4.41
N ASP A 117 -8.63 -0.76 4.62
CA ASP A 117 -8.79 0.02 5.85
C ASP A 117 -10.25 0.48 5.99
N LYS A 118 -10.90 0.11 7.10
CA LYS A 118 -12.30 0.44 7.37
C LYS A 118 -12.57 1.95 7.37
N ARG A 119 -11.54 2.78 7.59
CA ARG A 119 -11.63 4.25 7.50
C ARG A 119 -11.80 4.73 6.05
N PHE A 120 -11.34 3.95 5.06
CA PHE A 120 -11.52 4.22 3.63
C PHE A 120 -12.72 3.50 3.01
N GLY A 121 -13.15 2.36 3.56
CA GLY A 121 -14.34 1.63 3.12
C GLY A 121 -14.22 0.12 3.26
N THR A 122 -14.90 -0.61 2.39
CA THR A 122 -14.88 -2.09 2.34
C THR A 122 -14.34 -2.60 1.00
N LEU A 123 -14.05 -3.91 0.92
CA LEU A 123 -13.70 -4.57 -0.33
C LEU A 123 -14.76 -4.35 -1.41
N GLU A 124 -16.05 -4.41 -1.05
CA GLU A 124 -17.16 -4.18 -1.97
C GLU A 124 -17.18 -2.73 -2.48
N ASN A 125 -16.74 -1.75 -1.67
CA ASN A 125 -16.61 -0.37 -2.13
C ASN A 125 -15.47 -0.22 -3.15
N LEU A 126 -14.38 -0.96 -2.99
CA LEU A 126 -13.29 -1.00 -3.97
C LEU A 126 -13.73 -1.69 -5.26
N GLN A 127 -14.41 -2.83 -5.17
CA GLN A 127 -14.96 -3.54 -6.34
C GLN A 127 -15.95 -2.66 -7.11
N GLU A 128 -16.84 -1.96 -6.40
CA GLU A 128 -17.77 -1.02 -7.04
C GLU A 128 -17.02 0.16 -7.69
N LEU A 129 -15.98 0.71 -7.04
CA LEU A 129 -15.14 1.75 -7.64
C LEU A 129 -14.50 1.27 -8.95
N VAL A 130 -13.88 0.10 -8.95
CA VAL A 130 -13.25 -0.49 -10.15
C VAL A 130 -14.29 -0.68 -11.25
N LYS A 131 -15.41 -1.32 -10.94
CA LYS A 131 -16.50 -1.56 -11.89
C LYS A 131 -17.04 -0.25 -12.49
N GLN A 132 -17.22 0.79 -11.67
CA GLN A 132 -17.70 2.09 -12.14
C GLN A 132 -16.66 2.85 -12.96
N ALA A 133 -15.37 2.68 -12.67
CA ALA A 133 -14.27 3.20 -13.48
C ALA A 133 -14.22 2.51 -14.85
N HIS A 134 -14.27 1.17 -14.89
CA HIS A 134 -14.30 0.39 -16.13
C HIS A 134 -15.51 0.71 -16.99
N ALA A 135 -16.69 0.90 -16.40
CA ALA A 135 -17.91 1.34 -17.12
C ALA A 135 -17.74 2.70 -17.81
N ARG A 136 -16.73 3.48 -17.43
CA ARG A 136 -16.35 4.77 -18.01
C ARG A 136 -15.11 4.69 -18.91
N GLY A 137 -14.59 3.48 -19.15
CA GLY A 137 -13.34 3.27 -19.88
C GLY A 137 -12.11 3.76 -19.11
N MET A 138 -12.17 3.80 -17.78
CA MET A 138 -11.08 4.24 -16.91
C MET A 138 -10.42 3.06 -16.21
N TYR A 139 -9.13 3.17 -15.92
CA TYR A 139 -8.33 2.14 -15.24
C TYR A 139 -8.06 2.48 -13.78
N LEU A 140 -7.91 1.48 -12.90
CA LEU A 140 -7.56 1.67 -11.49
C LEU A 140 -6.17 1.10 -11.16
N ILE A 141 -5.33 1.92 -10.52
CA ILE A 141 -3.98 1.59 -10.06
C ILE A 141 -3.98 1.67 -8.52
N LEU A 142 -3.49 0.61 -7.87
CA LEU A 142 -3.26 0.61 -6.42
C LEU A 142 -1.80 0.94 -6.10
N ASP A 143 -1.58 1.80 -5.13
CA ASP A 143 -0.28 1.96 -4.48
C ASP A 143 -0.02 0.79 -3.52
N ILE A 144 1.12 0.14 -3.67
CA ILE A 144 1.47 -1.09 -2.94
C ILE A 144 2.86 -0.98 -2.31
N ILE A 145 3.04 -1.67 -1.19
CA ILE A 145 4.26 -1.60 -0.39
C ILE A 145 4.82 -3.02 -0.27
N LEU A 146 6.08 -3.19 -0.68
CA LEU A 146 6.83 -4.44 -0.50
C LEU A 146 7.89 -4.31 0.60
N ASN A 147 8.39 -3.09 0.79
CA ASN A 147 9.54 -2.75 1.62
C ASN A 147 9.31 -3.00 3.12
N HIS A 148 8.16 -2.54 3.63
CA HIS A 148 7.91 -2.52 5.06
C HIS A 148 6.45 -2.83 5.41
N THR A 149 6.23 -3.12 6.68
CA THR A 149 4.91 -3.03 7.30
C THR A 149 4.80 -1.75 8.14
N GLY A 150 3.62 -1.47 8.69
CA GLY A 150 3.44 -0.46 9.73
C GLY A 150 4.29 -0.71 10.99
N ASP A 151 4.13 0.16 11.98
CA ASP A 151 4.71 -0.04 13.31
C ASP A 151 3.94 -1.14 14.07
N ASN A 152 4.06 -2.39 13.61
CA ASN A 152 3.29 -3.57 14.04
C ASN A 152 3.97 -4.39 15.14
N TRP A 153 5.26 -4.16 15.37
CA TRP A 153 6.06 -4.75 16.44
C TRP A 153 7.09 -3.74 16.92
N ALA A 154 7.73 -3.99 18.06
CA ALA A 154 8.71 -3.09 18.66
C ALA A 154 10.01 -3.82 19.02
N TYR A 155 11.12 -3.08 19.00
CA TYR A 155 12.38 -3.52 19.62
C TYR A 155 12.23 -3.61 21.15
N PRO A 156 13.17 -4.27 21.87
CA PRO A 156 13.11 -4.39 23.32
C PRO A 156 12.89 -3.04 24.02
N GLY A 157 11.90 -2.98 24.90
CA GLY A 157 11.54 -1.78 25.64
C GLY A 157 10.85 -0.67 24.83
N ASP A 158 10.50 -0.93 23.56
CA ASP A 158 9.90 0.05 22.64
C ASP A 158 10.76 1.31 22.42
N TYR A 159 12.08 1.15 22.55
CA TYR A 159 13.03 2.22 22.25
C TYR A 159 13.31 2.30 20.74
N PRO A 160 13.64 3.49 20.22
CA PRO A 160 14.17 3.61 18.87
C PRO A 160 15.56 2.97 18.81
N TYR A 161 15.71 1.97 17.95
CA TYR A 161 17.01 1.42 17.57
C TYR A 161 17.43 2.11 16.29
N TYR A 162 18.69 2.52 16.17
CA TYR A 162 19.23 3.18 14.98
C TYR A 162 20.19 2.26 14.25
N TYR A 163 20.23 2.39 12.93
CA TYR A 163 21.10 1.59 12.09
C TYR A 163 22.58 1.78 12.48
N TRP A 164 23.30 0.66 12.58
CA TRP A 164 24.73 0.66 12.81
C TRP A 164 25.40 -0.40 11.93
N HIS A 165 26.29 0.04 11.05
CA HIS A 165 26.93 -0.83 10.05
C HIS A 165 27.62 -2.02 10.71
N ASP A 166 28.41 -1.76 11.77
CA ASP A 166 29.20 -2.78 12.45
C ASP A 166 28.42 -3.56 13.52
N ALA A 167 27.12 -3.28 13.70
CA ALA A 167 26.30 -4.13 14.56
C ALA A 167 26.13 -5.48 13.86
N PRO A 168 26.29 -6.61 14.59
CA PRO A 168 26.19 -7.93 13.99
C PRO A 168 24.82 -8.14 13.32
N GLY A 169 23.75 -7.56 13.88
CA GLY A 169 22.37 -7.70 13.39
C GLY A 169 21.90 -9.16 13.26
N PRO A 170 20.61 -9.42 13.05
CA PRO A 170 19.48 -8.55 13.39
C PRO A 170 19.46 -8.17 14.88
N PHE A 171 19.00 -6.97 15.24
CA PHE A 171 18.73 -6.60 16.63
C PHE A 171 17.60 -7.44 17.22
N ASP A 172 17.60 -7.62 18.54
CA ASP A 172 16.60 -8.40 19.24
C ASP A 172 15.17 -7.93 18.94
N PHE A 173 14.26 -8.89 18.84
CA PHE A 173 12.83 -8.60 18.72
C PHE A 173 12.25 -8.38 20.11
N GLY A 174 11.51 -7.30 20.32
CA GLY A 174 10.84 -7.01 21.59
C GLY A 174 9.51 -7.75 21.68
N PHE A 175 8.48 -7.21 21.01
CA PHE A 175 7.11 -7.74 21.08
C PHE A 175 6.28 -7.31 19.87
N TRP A 176 5.24 -8.08 19.56
CA TRP A 176 4.20 -7.67 18.62
C TRP A 176 3.28 -6.63 19.28
N ARG A 177 2.83 -5.63 18.53
CA ARG A 177 1.85 -4.68 19.06
C ARG A 177 0.46 -5.31 19.05
N GLU A 178 -0.15 -5.32 20.22
CA GLU A 178 -1.47 -5.91 20.48
C GLU A 178 -2.41 -4.82 21.00
N VAL A 179 -3.59 -4.70 20.40
CA VAL A 179 -4.71 -3.90 20.89
C VAL A 179 -5.51 -4.70 21.93
N ASP A 180 -5.64 -6.02 21.73
CA ASP A 180 -6.31 -6.92 22.66
C ASP A 180 -5.41 -8.14 23.00
N PRO A 181 -4.67 -8.11 24.13
CA PRO A 181 -3.66 -9.11 24.49
C PRO A 181 -4.28 -10.42 25.04
N THR A 182 -5.35 -10.89 24.41
CA THR A 182 -5.90 -12.22 24.67
C THR A 182 -5.02 -13.30 24.01
N ARG A 183 -5.27 -14.58 24.32
CA ARG A 183 -4.41 -15.66 23.83
C ARG A 183 -4.47 -15.76 22.30
N GLY A 184 -3.36 -15.43 21.65
CA GLY A 184 -3.23 -15.43 20.19
C GLY A 184 -3.57 -14.07 19.60
N PHE A 185 -2.99 -13.74 18.45
CA PHE A 185 -3.20 -12.44 17.81
C PHE A 185 -4.63 -12.30 17.28
N GLN A 186 -5.31 -11.26 17.74
CA GLN A 186 -6.58 -10.81 17.21
C GLN A 186 -6.35 -10.01 15.91
N SER A 187 -7.44 -9.68 15.21
CA SER A 187 -7.38 -9.04 13.89
C SER A 187 -6.74 -7.64 13.85
N ASP A 188 -6.73 -6.94 14.98
CA ASP A 188 -6.10 -5.62 15.14
C ASP A 188 -4.68 -5.72 15.76
N ASP A 189 -4.21 -6.93 16.03
CA ASP A 189 -2.87 -7.20 16.57
C ASP A 189 -1.87 -7.56 15.47
N ALA A 190 -0.58 -7.45 15.79
CA ALA A 190 0.54 -7.87 14.94
C ALA A 190 0.44 -7.37 13.48
N ALA A 191 1.16 -8.02 12.56
CA ALA A 191 0.98 -7.84 11.12
C ALA A 191 0.17 -9.01 10.55
N TRP A 192 -0.58 -8.79 9.47
CA TRP A 192 -1.34 -9.81 8.75
C TRP A 192 -1.00 -9.75 7.26
N PRO A 193 -0.86 -10.89 6.56
CA PRO A 193 -1.29 -12.22 6.98
C PRO A 193 -0.33 -12.89 7.98
N LYS A 194 -0.75 -14.00 8.59
CA LYS A 194 0.00 -14.71 9.65
C LYS A 194 1.40 -15.15 9.22
N GLU A 195 1.63 -15.34 7.92
CA GLU A 195 2.94 -15.64 7.36
C GLU A 195 3.97 -14.52 7.61
N LEU A 196 3.52 -13.29 7.87
CA LEU A 196 4.36 -12.15 8.27
C LEU A 196 4.51 -12.02 9.80
N GLN A 197 3.94 -12.94 10.59
CA GLN A 197 4.04 -12.97 12.06
C GLN A 197 5.25 -13.79 12.56
N ASP A 198 6.27 -13.94 11.72
CA ASP A 198 7.58 -14.43 12.12
C ASP A 198 8.55 -13.24 12.17
N ARG A 199 9.26 -13.07 13.30
CA ARG A 199 10.31 -12.05 13.46
C ARG A 199 11.43 -12.18 12.42
N GLU A 200 11.61 -13.38 11.86
CA GLU A 200 12.55 -13.62 10.78
C GLU A 200 12.06 -13.06 9.43
N CYS A 201 10.83 -12.59 9.31
CA CYS A 201 10.40 -11.85 8.12
C CYS A 201 10.98 -10.43 8.04
N TYR A 202 11.64 -9.93 9.10
CA TYR A 202 12.09 -8.55 9.20
C TYR A 202 13.60 -8.47 9.33
N LYS A 203 14.20 -7.42 8.73
CA LYS A 203 15.66 -7.20 8.78
C LYS A 203 16.14 -6.84 10.19
N ARG A 204 15.32 -6.12 10.95
CA ARG A 204 15.59 -5.70 12.34
C ARG A 204 16.95 -5.01 12.50
N ARG A 205 17.33 -4.12 11.56
CA ARG A 205 18.62 -3.42 11.57
C ARG A 205 18.57 -2.02 12.19
N GLY A 206 17.42 -1.59 12.70
CA GLY A 206 17.20 -0.25 13.26
C GLY A 206 16.92 0.80 12.19
N GLN A 207 16.51 1.98 12.65
CA GLN A 207 16.04 3.08 11.81
C GLN A 207 17.17 3.75 11.02
N ILE A 208 16.82 4.14 9.79
CA ILE A 208 17.66 5.00 8.96
C ILE A 208 17.84 6.35 9.67
N TRP A 209 19.09 6.75 9.87
CA TRP A 209 19.42 8.10 10.35
C TRP A 209 20.24 8.89 9.34
N ASN A 210 20.90 8.21 8.39
CA ASN A 210 21.56 8.84 7.25
C ASN A 210 20.96 8.37 5.93
N TRP A 211 20.04 9.17 5.36
CA TRP A 211 19.33 8.86 4.11
C TRP A 211 20.22 8.85 2.84
N ASN A 212 21.45 9.37 2.94
CA ASN A 212 22.42 9.35 1.85
C ASN A 212 23.34 8.12 1.89
N ASP A 213 23.25 7.31 2.94
CA ASP A 213 23.95 6.04 3.05
C ASP A 213 23.13 4.94 2.34
N PRO A 214 23.63 4.36 1.23
CA PRO A 214 22.89 3.38 0.44
C PRO A 214 22.65 2.07 1.20
N ASP A 215 23.53 1.71 2.14
CA ASP A 215 23.36 0.49 2.94
C ASP A 215 22.22 0.69 3.95
N GLN A 216 22.20 1.84 4.64
CA GLN A 216 21.08 2.20 5.51
C GLN A 216 19.78 2.29 4.72
N ALA A 217 19.80 2.94 3.55
CA ALA A 217 18.61 3.11 2.74
C ALA A 217 17.96 1.77 2.36
N ILE A 218 18.76 0.72 2.11
CA ILE A 218 18.24 -0.60 1.73
C ILE A 218 17.91 -1.46 2.96
N ASN A 219 18.66 -1.34 4.05
CA ASN A 219 18.61 -2.30 5.15
C ASN A 219 17.96 -1.78 6.43
N GLY A 220 17.78 -0.47 6.57
CA GLY A 220 17.24 0.17 7.77
C GLY A 220 15.72 0.34 7.74
N ASP A 221 15.14 0.42 8.93
CA ASP A 221 13.71 0.73 9.10
C ASP A 221 13.42 2.16 8.61
N PHE A 222 12.38 2.30 7.77
CA PHE A 222 11.87 3.60 7.35
C PHE A 222 11.14 4.28 8.53
N GLN A 223 11.87 5.07 9.31
CA GLN A 223 11.37 5.65 10.55
C GLN A 223 10.79 4.56 11.48
N SER A 224 9.51 4.67 11.89
CA SER A 224 8.87 3.68 12.76
C SER A 224 8.40 2.41 12.04
N LEU A 225 8.34 2.43 10.70
CA LEU A 225 7.87 1.33 9.86
C LEU A 225 8.86 0.17 9.90
N LYS A 226 8.36 -1.07 9.84
CA LYS A 226 9.18 -2.26 10.07
C LYS A 226 9.59 -2.93 8.78
N GLU A 227 10.89 -2.95 8.54
CA GLU A 227 11.47 -3.38 7.28
C GLU A 227 11.37 -4.90 7.09
N LEU A 228 10.72 -5.31 6.01
CA LEU A 228 10.63 -6.70 5.60
C LEU A 228 11.93 -7.13 4.91
N ASP A 229 12.32 -8.39 5.13
CA ASP A 229 13.40 -9.01 4.40
C ASP A 229 12.84 -9.72 3.16
N ILE A 230 12.61 -8.95 2.09
CA ILE A 230 12.05 -9.46 0.82
C ILE A 230 13.04 -10.35 0.05
N THR A 231 14.29 -10.48 0.51
CA THR A 231 15.23 -11.47 -0.04
C THR A 231 14.88 -12.89 0.40
N LYS A 232 14.11 -13.03 1.49
CA LYS A 232 13.63 -14.32 1.97
C LYS A 232 12.47 -14.82 1.10
N PRO A 233 12.56 -16.04 0.53
CA PRO A 233 11.55 -16.55 -0.39
C PRO A 233 10.13 -16.60 0.19
N ASN A 234 9.97 -16.89 1.48
CA ASN A 234 8.66 -16.94 2.14
C ASN A 234 8.01 -15.55 2.27
N VAL A 235 8.81 -14.49 2.47
CA VAL A 235 8.30 -13.11 2.55
C VAL A 235 7.86 -12.67 1.16
N LEU A 236 8.73 -12.85 0.16
CA LEU A 236 8.43 -12.46 -1.21
C LEU A 236 7.23 -13.23 -1.79
N ASP A 237 7.15 -14.55 -1.58
CA ASP A 237 6.01 -15.37 -2.03
C ASP A 237 4.69 -14.95 -1.36
N THR A 238 4.73 -14.63 -0.06
CA THR A 238 3.57 -14.07 0.67
C THR A 238 3.07 -12.79 0.00
N LEU A 239 3.96 -11.81 -0.26
CA LEU A 239 3.59 -10.56 -0.91
C LEU A 239 3.11 -10.76 -2.35
N ILE A 240 3.75 -11.65 -3.11
CA ILE A 240 3.29 -12.02 -4.46
C ILE A 240 1.86 -12.56 -4.42
N LYS A 241 1.53 -13.45 -3.49
CA LYS A 241 0.18 -14.01 -3.35
C LYS A 241 -0.85 -12.95 -2.96
N VAL A 242 -0.52 -12.09 -2.00
CA VAL A 242 -1.33 -10.93 -1.58
C VAL A 242 -1.68 -10.08 -2.81
N TYR A 243 -0.69 -9.66 -3.58
CA TYR A 243 -0.93 -8.73 -4.69
C TYR A 243 -1.57 -9.40 -5.90
N LYS A 244 -1.35 -10.70 -6.13
CA LYS A 244 -2.16 -11.48 -7.08
C LYS A 244 -3.62 -11.55 -6.65
N TYR A 245 -3.89 -11.73 -5.36
CA TYR A 245 -5.25 -11.75 -4.84
C TYR A 245 -5.97 -10.42 -5.11
N TRP A 246 -5.32 -9.28 -4.86
CA TRP A 246 -5.92 -7.98 -5.15
C TRP A 246 -6.28 -7.79 -6.63
N ILE A 247 -5.43 -8.23 -7.57
CA ILE A 247 -5.78 -8.24 -9.00
C ILE A 247 -7.03 -9.09 -9.24
N THR A 248 -7.08 -10.27 -8.62
CA THR A 248 -8.13 -11.28 -8.85
C THR A 248 -9.48 -10.81 -8.35
N ILE A 249 -9.53 -10.33 -7.11
CA ILE A 249 -10.79 -10.06 -6.42
C ILE A 249 -11.39 -8.70 -6.81
N THR A 250 -10.55 -7.77 -7.26
CA THR A 250 -10.99 -6.39 -7.57
C THR A 250 -10.98 -6.03 -9.05
N ASP A 251 -10.23 -6.78 -9.88
CA ASP A 251 -10.02 -6.47 -11.29
C ASP A 251 -9.23 -5.18 -11.56
N ILE A 252 -8.41 -4.70 -10.61
CA ILE A 252 -7.51 -3.55 -10.83
C ILE A 252 -6.54 -3.76 -12.01
N ASP A 253 -5.98 -2.66 -12.53
CA ASP A 253 -5.28 -2.62 -13.82
C ASP A 253 -3.79 -2.34 -13.72
N GLY A 254 -3.33 -1.91 -12.54
CA GLY A 254 -1.91 -1.70 -12.29
C GLY A 254 -1.55 -1.51 -10.84
N PHE A 255 -0.24 -1.49 -10.60
CA PHE A 255 0.37 -1.18 -9.33
C PHE A 255 1.38 -0.04 -9.45
N ARG A 256 1.35 0.86 -8.48
CA ARG A 256 2.49 1.72 -8.16
C ARG A 256 3.21 1.09 -6.98
N VAL A 257 4.49 0.77 -7.14
CA VAL A 257 5.31 0.14 -6.09
C VAL A 257 6.04 1.24 -5.32
N ASP A 258 5.76 1.30 -4.03
CA ASP A 258 6.40 2.24 -3.10
C ASP A 258 7.89 1.94 -2.92
N THR A 259 8.66 3.01 -2.67
CA THR A 259 10.03 2.95 -2.13
C THR A 259 11.00 2.01 -2.85
N VAL A 260 10.95 1.89 -4.19
CA VAL A 260 11.79 0.95 -4.96
C VAL A 260 13.30 1.13 -4.75
N LYS A 261 13.74 2.37 -4.47
CA LYS A 261 15.14 2.66 -4.12
C LYS A 261 15.63 1.92 -2.86
N HIS A 262 14.73 1.60 -1.95
CA HIS A 262 15.02 0.99 -0.65
C HIS A 262 14.99 -0.55 -0.70
N MET A 263 14.76 -1.13 -1.88
CA MET A 263 14.61 -2.57 -2.07
C MET A 263 15.71 -3.19 -2.92
N GLU A 264 15.98 -4.47 -2.71
CA GLU A 264 16.88 -5.25 -3.55
C GLU A 264 16.29 -5.45 -4.95
N SER A 265 17.03 -4.98 -5.97
CA SER A 265 16.55 -4.98 -7.36
C SER A 265 16.17 -6.37 -7.88
N SER A 266 16.82 -7.43 -7.40
CA SER A 266 16.50 -8.82 -7.77
C SER A 266 15.15 -9.27 -7.22
N ALA A 267 14.86 -9.01 -5.94
CA ALA A 267 13.58 -9.34 -5.33
C ALA A 267 12.43 -8.53 -5.98
N THR A 268 12.65 -7.24 -6.24
CA THR A 268 11.68 -6.40 -6.95
C THR A 268 11.42 -6.91 -8.37
N ALA A 269 12.46 -7.33 -9.11
CA ALA A 269 12.31 -7.89 -10.45
C ALA A 269 11.52 -9.21 -10.44
N LEU A 270 11.79 -10.10 -9.47
CA LEU A 270 11.06 -11.35 -9.28
C LEU A 270 9.57 -11.10 -9.00
N PHE A 271 9.27 -10.15 -8.11
CA PHE A 271 7.90 -9.72 -7.84
C PHE A 271 7.20 -9.24 -9.12
N CYS A 272 7.80 -8.29 -9.83
CA CYS A 272 7.26 -7.71 -11.06
C CYS A 272 6.98 -8.78 -12.12
N ASN A 273 7.90 -9.72 -12.32
CA ASN A 273 7.72 -10.83 -13.25
C ASN A 273 6.57 -11.75 -12.83
N ALA A 274 6.53 -12.18 -11.57
CA ALA A 274 5.50 -13.06 -11.06
C ALA A 274 4.10 -12.45 -11.15
N VAL A 275 3.97 -11.14 -10.93
CA VAL A 275 2.70 -10.40 -11.07
C VAL A 275 2.31 -10.25 -12.53
N ARG A 276 3.23 -9.85 -13.41
CA ARG A 276 2.94 -9.68 -14.85
C ARG A 276 2.56 -11.00 -15.51
N GLU A 277 3.26 -12.10 -15.18
CA GLU A 277 2.92 -13.44 -15.67
C GLU A 277 1.52 -13.86 -15.23
N TYR A 278 1.18 -13.62 -13.96
CA TYR A 278 -0.15 -13.92 -13.44
C TYR A 278 -1.24 -13.08 -14.10
N ALA A 279 -1.04 -11.76 -14.19
CA ALA A 279 -1.99 -10.86 -14.83
C ALA A 279 -2.23 -11.26 -16.30
N LYS A 280 -1.16 -11.59 -17.03
CA LYS A 280 -1.25 -12.11 -18.41
C LYS A 280 -2.03 -13.41 -18.48
N ARG A 281 -1.85 -14.33 -17.52
CA ARG A 281 -2.56 -15.62 -17.46
C ARG A 281 -4.07 -15.45 -17.30
N ILE A 282 -4.51 -14.45 -16.55
CA ILE A 282 -5.94 -14.17 -16.32
C ILE A 282 -6.57 -13.24 -17.37
N GLY A 283 -5.80 -12.76 -18.36
CA GLY A 283 -6.31 -11.93 -19.47
C GLY A 283 -5.86 -10.47 -19.49
N LYS A 284 -5.11 -10.00 -18.47
CA LYS A 284 -4.55 -8.63 -18.41
C LYS A 284 -3.16 -8.57 -19.04
N HIS A 285 -3.10 -8.45 -20.37
CA HIS A 285 -1.85 -8.53 -21.14
C HIS A 285 -0.88 -7.37 -20.95
N ASN A 286 -1.36 -6.17 -20.59
CA ASN A 286 -0.55 -4.97 -20.36
C ASN A 286 -0.75 -4.44 -18.93
N PHE A 287 -0.66 -5.31 -17.92
CA PHE A 287 -0.76 -4.89 -16.54
C PHE A 287 0.37 -3.90 -16.18
N PHE A 288 0.01 -2.73 -15.66
CA PHE A 288 1.00 -1.66 -15.43
C PHE A 288 1.66 -1.82 -14.07
N ILE A 289 2.98 -1.77 -14.03
CA ILE A 289 3.74 -1.71 -12.79
C ILE A 289 4.81 -0.65 -12.97
N PHE A 290 4.79 0.38 -12.14
CA PHE A 290 5.81 1.42 -12.07
C PHE A 290 6.18 1.67 -10.60
N GLY A 291 7.37 2.20 -10.37
CA GLY A 291 7.90 2.40 -9.02
C GLY A 291 8.30 3.84 -8.74
N GLU A 292 8.43 4.19 -7.48
CA GLU A 292 9.04 5.44 -7.05
C GLU A 292 10.53 5.27 -6.75
N VAL A 293 11.34 6.14 -7.35
CA VAL A 293 12.76 6.32 -7.02
C VAL A 293 12.96 7.80 -6.71
N VAL A 294 13.28 8.13 -5.46
CA VAL A 294 13.62 9.50 -5.05
C VAL A 294 15.12 9.64 -4.91
N GLY A 295 15.70 10.56 -5.66
CA GLY A 295 17.13 10.84 -5.62
C GLY A 295 17.49 12.12 -6.36
N ASP A 296 18.74 12.53 -6.23
CA ASP A 296 19.32 13.53 -7.12
C ASP A 296 19.46 12.97 -8.54
N ASP A 297 19.76 13.83 -9.51
CA ASP A 297 19.90 13.43 -10.92
C ASP A 297 20.91 12.29 -11.10
N LEU A 298 21.98 12.26 -10.30
CA LEU A 298 23.01 11.21 -10.32
C LEU A 298 22.48 9.86 -9.83
N THR A 299 21.62 9.86 -8.81
CA THR A 299 20.95 8.66 -8.32
C THR A 299 19.95 8.15 -9.36
N LEU A 300 19.19 9.04 -9.98
CA LEU A 300 18.17 8.68 -10.99
C LEU A 300 18.80 8.06 -12.24
N GLN A 301 19.99 8.49 -12.67
CA GLN A 301 20.70 7.91 -13.82
C GLN A 301 21.12 6.44 -13.66
N ARG A 302 21.06 5.88 -12.45
CA ARG A 302 21.46 4.48 -12.18
C ARG A 302 20.32 3.47 -12.38
N TYR A 303 19.10 3.94 -12.58
CA TYR A 303 17.88 3.15 -12.76
C TYR A 303 17.31 3.36 -14.17
#